data_AF-T2J7P8-F1
#
_entry.id   AF-T2J7P8-F1
#
_cell.length_a   1.000
_cell.length_b   1.000
_cell.length_c   1.000
_cell.angle_alpha   90.00
_cell.angle_beta   90.00
_cell.angle_gamma   90.00
#
_symmetry.space_group_name_H-M   'P 1'
#
loop_
_entity.id
_entity.type
_entity.pdbx_description
1 polymer ?
#
loop_
_entity_poly.entity_id
_entity_poly.type
_entity_poly.pdbx_seq_one_letter_code
_entity_poly.pdbx_strand_id
1 'polypeptide(L)'
;MVFSKNGQVIDGSGQSIVILDTGIDLDHPFFGPDQNNDGISDRIAAQSDFASKPYNGNPENNDDDDASDTNGHGSHVASIAASSDPNYPGIAPGADIIVLKIFDSNNSGNFLDIEQALQWVLANYQEYNIASVNMSLSTGGNHVNPTNFGII
;
A
#
# COMPACT_ATOMS: atom_id res chain seq x y z
N MET A 1 -10.03 0.64 -19.52
CA MET A 1 -9.68 1.94 -20.14
C MET A 1 -8.25 1.81 -20.65
N VAL A 2 -7.91 2.24 -21.86
CA VAL A 2 -6.53 2.11 -22.39
C VAL A 2 -5.99 3.49 -22.69
N PHE A 3 -4.97 3.90 -21.95
CA PHE A 3 -4.25 5.14 -22.23
C PHE A 3 -3.12 4.85 -23.21
N SER A 4 -2.89 5.75 -24.16
CA SER A 4 -1.74 5.63 -25.05
C SER A 4 -1.17 6.99 -25.41
N LYS A 5 0.14 7.03 -25.64
CA LYS A 5 0.85 8.20 -26.17
C LYS A 5 1.84 7.72 -27.22
N ASN A 6 1.77 8.30 -28.41
CA ASN A 6 2.63 7.94 -29.55
C ASN A 6 2.63 6.43 -29.87
N GLY A 7 1.50 5.74 -29.69
CA GLY A 7 1.36 4.31 -29.98
C GLY A 7 1.88 3.37 -28.88
N GLN A 8 2.38 3.89 -27.76
CA GLN A 8 2.72 3.09 -26.58
C GLN A 8 1.56 3.09 -25.59
N VAL A 9 1.26 1.91 -25.04
CA VAL A 9 0.31 1.75 -23.93
C VAL A 9 0.88 2.44 -22.70
N ILE A 10 0.01 3.15 -21.96
CA ILE A 10 0.32 3.72 -20.65
C ILE A 10 -0.54 2.98 -19.64
N ASP A 11 0.10 2.09 -18.88
CA ASP A 11 -0.51 1.21 -17.88
C ASP A 11 0.22 1.25 -16.54
N GLY A 12 1.24 2.10 -16.40
CA GLY A 12 2.05 2.23 -15.18
C GLY A 12 3.24 1.29 -15.10
N SER A 13 3.53 0.48 -16.12
CA SER A 13 4.70 -0.40 -16.12
C SER A 13 6.00 0.33 -15.80
N GLY A 14 6.77 -0.26 -14.88
CA GLY A 14 8.04 0.28 -14.37
C GLY A 14 7.89 1.39 -13.32
N GLN A 15 6.69 1.60 -12.78
CA GLN A 15 6.41 2.52 -11.67
C GLN A 15 5.71 1.76 -10.55
N SER A 16 5.86 2.24 -9.32
CA SER A 16 5.16 1.69 -8.15
C SER A 16 4.09 2.64 -7.62
N ILE A 17 2.98 2.07 -7.16
CA ILE A 17 1.93 2.76 -6.40
C ILE A 17 1.98 2.25 -4.96
N VAL A 18 2.13 3.18 -4.00
CA VAL A 18 2.06 2.84 -2.58
C VAL A 18 0.62 2.93 -2.08
N ILE A 19 0.16 1.89 -1.38
CA ILE A 19 -1.13 1.83 -0.70
C ILE A 19 -0.88 1.87 0.81
N LEU A 20 -1.27 2.96 1.46
CA LEU A 20 -1.30 3.10 2.93
C LEU A 20 -2.71 2.81 3.41
N ASP A 21 -2.97 1.58 3.87
CA ASP A 21 -4.33 1.10 4.17
C ASP A 21 -4.33 -0.08 5.16
N THR A 22 -5.37 -0.92 5.17
CA THR A 22 -5.51 -2.10 6.06
C THR A 22 -4.65 -3.30 5.68
N GLY A 23 -3.85 -3.19 4.61
CA GLY A 23 -3.07 -4.29 4.04
C GLY A 23 -3.52 -4.67 2.63
N ILE A 24 -3.05 -5.81 2.13
CA ILE A 24 -3.50 -6.42 0.88
C ILE A 24 -3.64 -7.95 1.02
N ASP A 25 -4.54 -8.57 0.26
CA ASP A 25 -4.51 -10.02 0.03
C ASP A 25 -3.28 -10.36 -0.82
N LEU A 26 -2.23 -10.84 -0.16
CA LEU A 26 -0.90 -10.98 -0.74
C LEU A 26 -0.86 -11.94 -1.92
N ASP A 27 -1.73 -12.95 -1.98
CA ASP A 27 -1.74 -13.98 -3.03
C ASP A 27 -2.93 -13.85 -3.99
N HIS A 28 -3.60 -12.69 -4.01
CA HIS A 28 -4.76 -12.53 -4.88
C HIS A 28 -4.31 -12.45 -6.36
N PRO A 29 -4.89 -13.24 -7.29
CA PRO A 29 -4.45 -13.29 -8.70
C PRO A 29 -4.63 -11.97 -9.46
N PHE A 30 -5.42 -11.03 -8.91
CA PHE A 30 -5.56 -9.69 -9.48
C PHE A 30 -4.29 -8.88 -9.33
N PHE A 31 -3.44 -9.19 -8.36
CA PHE A 31 -2.19 -8.46 -8.17
C PHE A 31 -1.07 -9.04 -9.02
N GLY A 32 -1.25 -10.22 -9.61
CA GLY A 32 -0.26 -10.84 -10.48
C GLY A 32 -0.05 -12.31 -10.10
N PRO A 33 0.77 -13.05 -10.87
CA PRO A 33 1.13 -14.40 -10.50
C PRO A 33 2.03 -14.40 -9.25
N ASP A 34 1.94 -15.46 -8.47
CA ASP A 34 3.00 -15.88 -7.55
C ASP A 34 3.79 -16.97 -8.28
N GLN A 35 4.93 -16.62 -8.90
CA GLN A 35 5.74 -17.59 -9.66
C GLN A 35 6.69 -18.38 -8.77
N ASN A 36 7.07 -17.82 -7.61
CA ASN A 36 8.03 -18.42 -6.71
C ASN A 36 7.34 -19.32 -5.64
N ASN A 37 6.00 -19.31 -5.58
CA ASN A 37 5.12 -19.99 -4.62
C ASN A 37 5.44 -19.63 -3.16
N ASP A 38 5.77 -18.37 -2.88
CA ASP A 38 6.00 -17.89 -1.52
C ASP A 38 4.73 -17.36 -0.82
N GLY A 39 3.59 -17.35 -1.53
CA GLY A 39 2.31 -16.83 -1.05
C GLY A 39 2.17 -15.32 -1.21
N ILE A 40 3.04 -14.68 -1.99
CA ILE A 40 3.00 -13.26 -2.32
C ILE A 40 3.04 -13.09 -3.83
N SER A 41 2.12 -12.29 -4.36
CA SER A 41 2.07 -11.93 -5.76
C SER A 41 3.32 -11.16 -6.17
N ASP A 42 3.96 -11.55 -7.28
CA ASP A 42 5.23 -10.99 -7.75
C ASP A 42 5.19 -9.48 -8.05
N ARG A 43 4.00 -8.88 -8.21
CA ARG A 43 3.88 -7.42 -8.39
C ARG A 43 3.77 -6.66 -7.07
N ILE A 44 3.71 -7.35 -5.94
CA ILE A 44 3.85 -6.73 -4.62
C ILE A 44 5.34 -6.57 -4.36
N ALA A 45 5.89 -5.43 -4.77
CA ALA A 45 7.34 -5.19 -4.76
C ALA A 45 7.93 -4.99 -3.36
N ALA A 46 7.10 -4.54 -2.41
CA ALA A 46 7.44 -4.42 -1.00
C ALA A 46 6.17 -4.39 -0.14
N GLN A 47 6.29 -4.90 1.09
CA GLN A 47 5.24 -4.81 2.09
C GLN A 47 5.80 -4.62 3.50
N SER A 48 5.06 -3.91 4.34
CA SER A 48 5.35 -3.79 5.79
C SER A 48 4.08 -3.49 6.59
N ASP A 49 4.02 -3.98 7.82
CA ASP A 49 2.94 -3.73 8.79
C ASP A 49 3.37 -2.80 9.92
N PHE A 50 2.94 -1.55 9.81
CA PHE A 50 3.10 -0.52 10.85
C PHE A 50 2.00 -0.55 11.90
N ALA A 51 0.90 -1.27 11.68
CA ALA A 51 -0.26 -1.33 12.58
C ALA A 51 -0.12 -2.40 13.69
N SER A 52 0.85 -3.30 13.59
CA SER A 52 0.87 -4.55 14.35
C SER A 52 1.15 -4.43 15.85
N LYS A 53 1.68 -3.33 16.45
CA LYS A 53 1.92 -3.25 17.92
C LYS A 53 1.85 -1.86 18.56
N PRO A 54 1.50 -1.77 19.87
CA PRO A 54 1.70 -0.54 20.63
C PRO A 54 3.19 -0.20 20.69
N TYR A 55 3.51 1.02 20.24
CA TYR A 55 4.79 1.68 20.39
C TYR A 55 5.33 1.50 21.83
N ASN A 56 6.20 0.50 22.06
CA ASN A 56 6.84 0.28 23.35
C ASN A 56 8.05 1.22 23.55
N GLY A 57 8.07 2.34 22.83
CA GLY A 57 9.16 3.30 22.82
C GLY A 57 10.35 2.89 21.96
N ASN A 58 10.29 1.77 21.23
CA ASN A 58 11.34 1.37 20.30
C ASN A 58 10.87 1.48 18.83
N PRO A 59 11.32 2.50 18.08
CA PRO A 59 11.01 2.65 16.66
C PRO A 59 11.69 1.61 15.75
N GLU A 60 12.56 0.75 16.28
CA GLU A 60 13.29 -0.30 15.52
C GLU A 60 12.63 -1.69 15.59
N ASN A 61 11.43 -1.81 16.19
CA ASN A 61 10.77 -3.11 16.42
C ASN A 61 9.53 -3.35 15.52
N ASN A 62 9.38 -2.60 14.43
CA ASN A 62 8.24 -2.69 13.50
C ASN A 62 8.55 -3.48 12.21
N ASP A 63 9.54 -4.39 12.26
CA ASP A 63 9.91 -5.29 11.16
C ASP A 63 8.91 -6.45 10.96
N ASP A 64 7.59 -6.21 11.10
CA ASP A 64 6.62 -7.17 10.61
C ASP A 64 6.37 -6.89 9.13
N ASP A 65 6.94 -7.73 8.26
CA ASP A 65 6.71 -7.63 6.83
C ASP A 65 5.34 -8.22 6.43
N ASP A 66 4.48 -8.66 7.36
CA ASP A 66 3.16 -9.22 7.03
C ASP A 66 2.06 -8.15 6.90
N ALA A 67 1.93 -7.55 5.71
CA ALA A 67 0.87 -6.60 5.39
C ALA A 67 -0.44 -7.29 4.94
N SER A 68 -0.71 -8.53 5.37
CA SER A 68 -1.93 -9.25 5.01
C SER A 68 -3.21 -8.48 5.39
N ASP A 69 -4.16 -8.42 4.45
CA ASP A 69 -5.44 -7.78 4.66
C ASP A 69 -6.48 -8.74 5.26
N THR A 70 -6.88 -8.46 6.49
CA THR A 70 -7.99 -9.16 7.16
C THR A 70 -9.27 -8.33 7.19
N ASN A 71 -9.24 -7.11 6.67
CA ASN A 71 -10.40 -6.20 6.60
C ASN A 71 -11.04 -6.19 5.21
N GLY A 72 -10.22 -6.14 4.16
CA GLY A 72 -10.61 -6.10 2.75
C GLY A 72 -10.61 -4.71 2.13
N HIS A 73 -10.51 -3.64 2.92
CA HIS A 73 -10.53 -2.26 2.40
C HIS A 73 -9.28 -1.97 1.55
N GLY A 74 -8.09 -2.25 2.06
CA GLY A 74 -6.83 -2.03 1.35
C GLY A 74 -6.70 -2.86 0.08
N SER A 75 -7.13 -4.13 0.11
CA SER A 75 -7.18 -4.98 -1.09
C SER A 75 -8.09 -4.42 -2.17
N HIS A 76 -9.27 -3.92 -1.78
CA HIS A 76 -10.21 -3.30 -2.70
C HIS A 76 -9.62 -2.01 -3.31
N VAL A 77 -9.00 -1.15 -2.51
CA VAL A 77 -8.30 0.05 -2.96
C VAL A 77 -7.16 -0.28 -3.93
N ALA A 78 -6.31 -1.25 -3.58
CA ALA A 78 -5.21 -1.70 -4.42
C ALA A 78 -5.71 -2.25 -5.76
N SER A 79 -6.83 -2.98 -5.77
CA SER A 79 -7.41 -3.51 -7.01
C SER A 79 -7.87 -2.41 -7.97
N ILE A 80 -8.48 -1.34 -7.45
CA ILE A 80 -8.88 -0.18 -8.26
C ILE A 80 -7.64 0.51 -8.86
N ALA A 81 -6.57 0.61 -8.08
CA ALA A 81 -5.33 1.24 -8.53
C ALA A 81 -4.63 0.41 -9.61
N ALA A 82 -4.40 -0.88 -9.37
CA ALA A 82 -3.39 -1.64 -10.11
C ALA A 82 -3.73 -3.11 -10.43
N SER A 83 -4.99 -3.55 -10.29
CA SER A 83 -5.38 -4.91 -10.71
C SER A 83 -4.94 -5.22 -12.15
N SER A 84 -4.22 -6.33 -12.35
CA SER A 84 -3.85 -6.87 -13.66
C SER A 84 -4.91 -7.80 -14.26
N ASP A 85 -6.03 -8.03 -13.57
CA ASP A 85 -7.09 -8.88 -14.11
C ASP A 85 -7.67 -8.26 -15.41
N PRO A 86 -7.82 -9.05 -16.49
CA PRO A 86 -8.28 -8.52 -17.77
C PRO A 86 -9.77 -8.13 -17.79
N ASN A 87 -10.58 -8.69 -16.89
CA ASN A 87 -12.01 -8.37 -16.78
C ASN A 87 -12.27 -7.24 -15.78
N TYR A 88 -11.41 -7.12 -14.77
CA TYR A 88 -11.47 -6.11 -13.71
C TYR A 88 -10.14 -5.36 -13.56
N PRO A 89 -9.66 -4.66 -14.62
CA PRO A 89 -8.38 -3.99 -14.58
C PRO A 89 -8.43 -2.75 -13.70
N GLY A 90 -7.33 -2.51 -12.99
CA GLY A 90 -7.08 -1.24 -12.32
C GLY A 90 -6.82 -0.12 -13.31
N ILE A 91 -6.61 1.10 -12.79
CA ILE A 91 -6.23 2.25 -13.62
C ILE A 91 -4.82 2.08 -14.20
N ALA A 92 -3.90 1.54 -13.42
CA ALA A 92 -2.51 1.27 -13.78
C ALA A 92 -2.21 -0.25 -13.67
N PRO A 93 -2.76 -1.08 -14.56
CA PRO A 93 -2.69 -2.55 -14.45
C PRO A 93 -1.28 -3.12 -14.62
N GLY A 94 -0.30 -2.30 -15.02
CA GLY A 94 1.10 -2.68 -15.16
C GLY A 94 2.02 -2.18 -14.04
N ALA A 95 1.53 -1.36 -13.10
CA ALA A 95 2.35 -0.77 -12.03
C ALA A 95 2.63 -1.73 -10.88
N ASP A 96 3.82 -1.74 -10.30
CA ASP A 96 4.05 -2.52 -9.09
C ASP A 96 3.27 -1.91 -7.90
N ILE A 97 2.95 -2.76 -6.92
CA ILE A 97 2.20 -2.38 -5.73
C ILE A 97 3.15 -2.45 -4.54
N ILE A 98 3.16 -1.39 -3.73
CA ILE A 98 3.80 -1.39 -2.42
C ILE A 98 2.71 -1.23 -1.38
N VAL A 99 2.69 -2.07 -0.36
CA VAL A 99 1.61 -2.07 0.64
C VAL A 99 2.19 -1.81 2.02
N LEU A 100 1.82 -0.66 2.58
CA LEU A 100 2.19 -0.29 3.93
C LEU A 100 0.92 -0.31 4.78
N LYS A 101 0.77 -1.36 5.57
CA LYS A 101 -0.39 -1.54 6.43
C LYS A 101 -0.27 -0.59 7.64
N ILE A 102 -1.25 0.29 7.79
CA ILE A 102 -1.32 1.34 8.83
C ILE A 102 -2.61 1.28 9.65
N PHE A 103 -3.52 0.38 9.29
CA PHE A 103 -4.73 0.08 10.03
C PHE A 103 -4.77 -1.41 10.42
N ASP A 104 -5.22 -1.66 11.65
CA ASP A 104 -5.50 -3.01 12.12
C ASP A 104 -6.78 -3.59 11.47
N SER A 105 -7.13 -4.83 11.82
CA SER A 105 -8.33 -5.49 11.29
C SER A 105 -9.65 -4.77 11.62
N ASN A 106 -9.66 -3.90 12.63
CA ASN A 106 -10.82 -3.13 13.09
C ASN A 106 -10.84 -1.71 12.52
N ASN A 107 -10.00 -1.39 11.53
CA ASN A 107 -9.81 -0.04 10.99
C ASN A 107 -9.30 0.98 12.02
N SER A 108 -8.61 0.52 13.07
CA SER A 108 -7.95 1.41 14.03
C SER A 108 -6.53 1.69 13.56
N GLY A 109 -6.12 2.95 13.63
CA GLY A 109 -4.76 3.35 13.30
C GLY A 109 -4.28 4.47 14.22
N ASN A 110 -3.06 4.96 14.00
CA ASN A 110 -2.61 6.17 14.66
C ASN A 110 -1.73 7.00 13.72
N PHE A 111 -1.57 8.29 14.00
CA PHE A 111 -0.78 9.15 13.13
C PHE A 111 0.72 8.81 13.09
N LEU A 112 1.27 8.16 14.13
CA LEU A 112 2.67 7.73 14.12
C LEU A 112 2.89 6.59 13.12
N ASP A 113 1.93 5.69 12.94
CA ASP A 113 2.02 4.61 11.95
C ASP A 113 2.03 5.20 10.53
N ILE A 114 1.16 6.19 10.29
CA ILE A 114 1.13 6.96 9.02
C ILE A 114 2.44 7.69 8.79
N GLU A 115 2.96 8.38 9.81
CA GLU A 115 4.24 9.10 9.71
C GLU A 115 5.39 8.15 9.37
N GLN A 116 5.50 7.01 10.07
CA GLN A 116 6.54 6.01 9.84
C GLN A 116 6.44 5.40 8.43
N ALA A 117 5.23 5.07 7.98
CA ALA A 117 5.01 4.58 6.61
C ALA A 117 5.44 5.63 5.56
N LEU A 118 5.13 6.92 5.77
CA LEU A 118 5.58 7.98 4.87
C LEU A 118 7.09 8.20 4.91
N GLN A 119 7.75 8.04 6.08
CA GLN A 119 9.21 8.05 6.15
C GLN A 119 9.83 6.89 5.38
N TRP A 120 9.24 5.69 5.45
CA TRP A 120 9.65 4.55 4.62
C TRP A 120 9.53 4.89 3.13
N VAL A 121 8.43 5.52 2.71
CA VAL A 121 8.28 5.96 1.30
C VAL A 121 9.39 6.93 0.91
N LEU A 122 9.69 7.94 1.74
CA LEU A 122 10.76 8.90 1.46
C LEU A 122 12.15 8.27 1.40
N ALA A 123 12.39 7.22 2.18
CA ALA A 123 13.66 6.49 2.14
C ALA A 123 13.79 5.62 0.87
N ASN A 124 12.69 5.13 0.33
CA ASN A 124 12.68 4.08 -0.69
C ASN A 124 12.16 4.52 -2.08
N TYR A 125 11.69 5.77 -2.25
CA TYR A 125 11.01 6.20 -3.47
C TYR A 125 11.83 6.06 -4.76
N GLN A 126 13.15 6.23 -4.68
CA GLN A 126 14.03 6.08 -5.83
C GLN A 126 14.28 4.61 -6.18
N GLU A 127 14.40 3.76 -5.16
CA GLU A 127 14.67 2.33 -5.34
C GLU A 127 13.50 1.63 -6.03
N TYR A 128 12.28 1.89 -5.58
CA TYR A 128 11.08 1.26 -6.14
C TYR A 128 10.38 2.07 -7.22
N ASN A 129 10.95 3.18 -7.71
CA ASN A 129 10.30 4.06 -8.68
C ASN A 129 8.86 4.47 -8.26
N ILE A 130 8.71 4.91 -7.00
CA ILE A 130 7.41 5.27 -6.44
C ILE A 130 6.89 6.53 -7.14
N ALA A 131 5.76 6.38 -7.84
CA ALA A 131 5.12 7.46 -8.59
C ALA A 131 3.97 8.12 -7.84
N SER A 132 3.31 7.38 -6.94
CA SER A 132 2.19 7.88 -6.15
C SER A 132 2.04 7.16 -4.81
N VAL A 133 1.38 7.86 -3.89
CA VAL A 133 0.95 7.32 -2.60
C VAL A 133 -0.55 7.54 -2.48
N ASN A 134 -1.30 6.47 -2.23
CA ASN A 134 -2.73 6.52 -1.98
C ASN A 134 -3.00 6.33 -0.48
N MET A 135 -3.67 7.31 0.12
CA MET A 135 -4.10 7.30 1.52
C MET A 135 -5.63 7.44 1.56
N SER A 136 -6.34 6.34 1.33
CA SER A 136 -7.82 6.29 1.34
C SER A 136 -8.38 6.31 2.76
N LEU A 137 -7.99 7.32 3.54
CA LEU A 137 -8.24 7.41 4.97
C LEU A 137 -8.72 8.80 5.38
N SER A 138 -9.34 8.87 6.55
CA SER A 138 -9.76 10.13 7.15
C SER A 138 -9.89 9.96 8.66
N THR A 139 -9.69 11.05 9.38
CA THR A 139 -9.86 11.13 10.84
C THR A 139 -11.19 11.77 11.23
N GLY A 140 -11.99 12.18 10.23
CA GLY A 140 -13.26 12.89 10.44
C GLY A 140 -13.13 14.33 10.96
N GLY A 141 -11.91 14.83 11.22
CA GLY A 141 -11.64 16.14 11.77
C GLY A 141 -10.58 16.93 10.99
N ASN A 142 -10.51 18.24 11.27
CA ASN A 142 -9.47 19.13 10.75
C ASN A 142 -8.40 19.34 11.83
N HIS A 143 -7.17 18.91 11.54
CA HIS A 143 -6.03 19.08 12.44
C HIS A 143 -5.19 20.27 11.98
N VAL A 144 -4.95 21.24 12.87
CA VAL A 144 -4.16 22.45 12.57
C VAL A 144 -2.79 22.47 13.26
N ASN A 145 -2.52 21.47 14.09
CA ASN A 145 -1.24 21.31 14.79
C ASN A 145 -0.65 19.93 14.48
N PRO A 146 0.55 19.85 13.88
CA PRO A 146 1.17 18.60 13.47
C PRO A 146 1.87 17.86 14.61
N THR A 147 1.52 18.11 15.89
CA THR A 147 2.22 17.51 17.04
C THR A 147 1.27 16.95 18.10
N ASN A 148 -0.04 17.14 17.96
CA ASN A 148 -1.04 16.51 18.84
C ASN A 148 -1.66 15.32 18.12
N PHE A 149 -0.88 14.27 18.01
CA PHE A 149 -1.28 13.03 17.39
C PHE A 149 -2.01 12.14 18.40
N GLY A 150 -3.32 11.97 18.22
CA GLY A 150 -4.13 10.98 18.92
C GLY A 150 -4.21 9.65 18.15
N ILE A 151 -4.88 8.66 18.74
CA ILE A 151 -5.33 7.45 18.01
C ILE A 151 -6.46 7.87 17.06
N ILE A 152 -6.48 7.34 15.84
CA ILE A 152 -7.48 7.60 14.80
C ILE A 152 -8.33 6.36 14.52
#